data_AF-A0A453I7F0-F1
#
_entry.id   AF-A0A453I7F0-F1
#
_cell.length_a   1.000
_cell.length_b   1.000
_cell.length_c   1.000
_cell.angle_alpha   90.00
_cell.angle_beta   90.00
_cell.angle_gamma   90.00
#
_symmetry.space_group_name_H-M   'P 1'
#
loop_
_entity.id
_entity.type
_entity.pdbx_description
1 polymer ?
#
loop_
_entity_poly.entity_id
_entity_poly.type
_entity_poly.pdbx_seq_one_letter_code
_entity_poly.pdbx_strand_id
1 'polypeptide(L)' 'MQVKVLRSIRKVDIEDVVLGQLKDASGDVDRYTKSMTPTYFAAAMYIDNARWDGVPFLIKTGMGLMENRYSR' A
#
# COMPACT_ATOMS: atom_id res chain seq x y z
N MET A 1 15.69 11.30 -15.68
CA MET A 1 14.58 12.06 -15.04
C MET A 1 14.08 11.38 -13.76
N GLN A 2 13.57 10.15 -13.84
CA GLN A 2 12.94 9.37 -12.75
C GLN A 2 13.66 9.42 -11.37
N VAL A 3 14.99 9.31 -11.32
CA VAL A 3 15.78 9.36 -10.07
C VAL A 3 15.58 10.66 -9.26
N LYS A 4 15.27 11.79 -9.91
CA LYS A 4 14.92 13.03 -9.18
C LYS A 4 13.56 12.90 -8.47
N VAL A 5 12.56 12.31 -9.14
CA VAL A 5 11.22 12.10 -8.58
C VAL A 5 11.28 11.18 -7.35
N LEU A 6 12.00 10.06 -7.45
CA LEU A 6 12.16 9.11 -6.33
C LEU A 6 12.85 9.73 -5.11
N ARG A 7 13.75 10.70 -5.31
CA ARG A 7 14.42 11.45 -4.23
C ARG A 7 13.56 12.57 -3.63
N SER A 8 12.46 12.94 -4.29
CA SER A 8 11.46 13.89 -3.80
C SER A 8 10.25 13.21 -3.16
N ILE A 9 10.19 11.87 -3.09
CA ILE A 9 9.13 11.18 -2.35
C ILE A 9 9.33 11.46 -0.85
N ARG A 10 8.31 12.03 -0.20
CA ARG A 10 8.29 12.24 1.24
C ARG A 10 8.35 10.88 1.95
N LYS A 11 8.95 10.82 3.15
CA LYS A 11 8.74 9.66 4.02
C LYS A 11 7.24 9.53 4.29
N VAL A 12 6.75 8.29 4.35
CA VAL A 12 5.35 7.99 4.64
C VAL A 12 5.21 7.87 6.14
N ASP A 13 4.38 8.72 6.73
CA ASP A 13 4.04 8.69 8.16
C ASP A 13 2.93 7.64 8.41
N ILE A 14 2.84 7.10 9.63
CA ILE A 14 1.97 5.93 9.91
C ILE A 14 0.48 6.29 9.85
N GLU A 15 0.15 7.56 10.09
CA GLU A 15 -1.18 8.16 10.01
C GLU A 15 -1.72 8.19 8.56
N ASP A 16 -0.85 8.24 7.56
CA ASP A 16 -1.20 8.19 6.13
C ASP A 16 -1.35 6.73 5.62
N VAL A 17 -1.15 5.71 6.46
CA VAL A 17 -1.10 4.28 6.09
C VAL A 17 -2.26 3.47 6.69
N VAL A 18 -2.94 2.69 5.83
CA VAL A 18 -3.87 1.63 6.23
C VAL A 18 -3.27 0.28 5.91
N LEU A 19 -2.96 -0.49 6.95
CA LEU A 19 -2.59 -1.91 6.85
C LEU A 19 -3.82 -2.79 7.02
N GLY A 20 -3.84 -3.93 6.33
CA GLY A 20 -4.87 -4.96 6.49
C GLY A 20 -4.31 -6.37 6.34
N GLN A 21 -5.05 -7.35 6.85
CA GLN A 21 -4.71 -8.76 6.74
C GLN A 21 -5.95 -9.56 6.31
N LEU A 22 -5.74 -10.44 5.34
CA LEU A 22 -6.72 -11.42 4.88
C LEU A 22 -6.93 -12.43 6.01
N LYS A 23 -8.16 -12.48 6.54
CA LYS A 23 -8.60 -13.56 7.40
C LYS A 23 -8.73 -14.81 6.55
N ASP A 24 -8.23 -15.94 7.05
CA ASP A 24 -8.48 -17.21 6.36
C ASP A 24 -9.97 -17.55 6.45
N ALA A 25 -10.56 -17.88 5.31
CA ALA A 25 -11.94 -18.35 5.21
C ALA A 25 -12.02 -19.88 5.29
N SER A 26 -10.87 -20.55 5.09
CA SER A 26 -10.67 -21.97 5.31
C SER A 26 -10.47 -22.20 6.80
N GLY A 27 -11.29 -23.03 7.44
CA GLY A 27 -11.11 -23.40 8.85
C GLY A 27 -9.89 -24.30 9.11
N ASP A 28 -9.03 -24.50 8.11
CA ASP A 28 -7.94 -25.45 8.11
C ASP A 28 -6.60 -24.73 7.80
N VAL A 29 -5.63 -24.94 8.67
CA VAL A 29 -4.30 -24.28 8.71
C VAL A 29 -4.34 -22.76 8.91
N ASP A 30 -3.94 -22.37 10.12
CA ASP A 30 -3.77 -21.00 10.62
C ASP A 30 -2.59 -20.24 9.93
N ARG A 31 -2.64 -20.05 8.61
CA ARG A 31 -1.49 -19.67 7.76
C ARG A 31 -1.09 -18.19 7.85
N TYR A 32 -2.05 -17.30 8.08
CA TYR A 32 -1.81 -15.85 8.13
C TYR A 32 -2.01 -15.27 9.54
N THR A 33 -2.94 -15.82 10.34
CA THR A 33 -3.34 -15.28 11.64
C THR A 33 -2.29 -15.42 12.75
N LYS A 34 -1.28 -16.29 12.61
CA LYS A 34 -0.12 -16.33 13.52
C LYS A 34 0.94 -15.24 13.27
N SER A 35 0.84 -14.52 12.16
CA SER A 35 1.81 -13.50 11.78
C SER A 35 1.19 -12.11 11.80
N MET A 36 1.94 -11.10 12.24
CA MET A 36 1.55 -9.70 12.10
C MET A 36 1.87 -9.13 10.69
N THR A 37 2.30 -9.96 9.74
CA THR A 37 2.56 -9.54 8.35
C THR A 37 1.25 -9.09 7.66
N PRO A 38 1.14 -7.83 7.20
CA PRO A 38 -0.03 -7.38 6.45
C PRO A 38 -0.07 -8.03 5.06
N THR A 39 -1.27 -8.35 4.58
CA THR A 39 -1.52 -8.83 3.21
C THR A 39 -2.24 -7.78 2.36
N TYR A 40 -2.54 -6.62 2.93
CA TYR A 40 -3.08 -5.43 2.27
C TYR A 40 -2.36 -4.18 2.79
N PHE A 41 -2.10 -3.26 1.88
CA PHE A 41 -1.52 -1.94 2.15
C PHE A 41 -2.26 -0.90 1.31
N ALA A 42 -2.61 0.23 1.92
CA ALA A 42 -2.93 1.46 1.22
C ALA A 42 -2.26 2.64 1.93
N ALA A 43 -1.86 3.66 1.16
CA ALA A 43 -1.33 4.90 1.73
C ALA A 43 -1.59 6.11 0.83
N ALA A 44 -1.63 7.29 1.45
CA ALA A 44 -1.36 8.54 0.76
C ALA A 44 0.16 8.79 0.72
N MET A 45 0.68 9.20 -0.43
CA MET A 45 2.10 9.55 -0.58
C MET A 45 2.25 10.92 -1.23
N TYR A 46 3.22 11.71 -0.79
CA TYR A 46 3.48 13.05 -1.31
C TYR A 46 4.83 13.10 -2.04
N ILE A 47 4.93 13.93 -3.08
CA ILE A 47 6.16 14.11 -3.85
C ILE A 47 6.54 15.60 -3.81
N ASP A 48 7.46 15.94 -2.91
CA ASP A 48 7.87 17.30 -2.56
C ASP A 48 8.69 17.94 -3.72
N ASN A 49 7.96 18.49 -4.70
CA ASN A 49 8.47 19.30 -5.80
C ASN A 49 7.34 20.15 -6.41
N ALA A 50 7.69 21.26 -7.07
CA ALA A 50 6.76 22.29 -7.56
C ALA A 50 5.69 21.83 -8.58
N ARG A 51 5.71 20.57 -9.08
CA ARG A 51 4.63 20.02 -9.92
C ARG A 51 3.54 19.30 -9.12
N TRP A 52 3.88 18.81 -7.92
CA TRP A 52 3.06 17.87 -7.14
C TRP A 52 2.95 18.25 -5.66
N ASP A 53 3.34 19.47 -5.31
CA ASP A 53 3.25 20.00 -3.95
C ASP A 53 1.79 19.95 -3.45
N GLY A 54 1.61 19.48 -2.22
CA GLY A 54 0.31 19.20 -1.61
C GLY A 54 -0.55 18.08 -2.26
N VAL A 55 -0.14 17.46 -3.37
CA VAL A 55 -0.96 16.47 -4.09
C VAL A 55 -0.75 15.04 -3.55
N PRO A 56 -1.81 14.37 -3.02
CA PRO A 56 -1.70 13.00 -2.52
C PRO A 56 -1.77 11.97 -3.67
N PHE A 57 -0.77 11.10 -3.72
CA PHE A 57 -0.74 9.89 -4.57
C PHE A 57 -1.27 8.71 -3.76
N LEU A 58 -2.52 8.30 -4.02
CA LEU A 58 -3.13 7.15 -3.36
C LEU A 58 -2.62 5.85 -4.00
N ILE A 59 -1.85 5.08 -3.24
CA ILE A 59 -1.36 3.75 -3.64
C ILE A 59 -2.07 2.69 -2.79
N LYS A 60 -2.51 1.60 -3.41
CA LYS A 60 -3.02 0.41 -2.70
C LYS A 60 -2.66 -0.88 -3.40
N THR A 61 -2.46 -1.95 -2.62
CA THR A 61 -2.19 -3.31 -3.09
C THR A 61 -2.61 -4.34 -2.05
N GLY A 62 -2.91 -5.57 -2.45
CA GLY A 62 -3.17 -6.65 -1.51
C GLY A 62 -3.60 -7.98 -2.16
N MET A 63 -3.58 -9.02 -1.34
CA MET A 63 -4.03 -10.37 -1.69
C MET A 63 -5.52 -10.56 -1.36
N GLY A 64 -6.25 -11.36 -2.16
CA GLY A 64 -7.66 -11.65 -1.92
C GLY A 64 -8.63 -10.49 -2.25
N LEU A 65 -8.22 -9.54 -3.09
CA LEU A 65 -9.07 -8.43 -3.53
C LEU A 65 -10.12 -8.90 -4.54
N MET A 66 -11.30 -8.26 -4.52
CA MET A 66 -12.47 -8.60 -5.36
C MET A 66 -12.22 -8.46 -6.87
N GLU A 67 -11.23 -7.67 -7.29
CA GLU A 67 -10.94 -7.35 -8.68
C GLU A 67 -9.42 -7.41 -8.90
N ASN A 68 -8.96 -8.19 -9.88
CA ASN A 68 -7.58 -8.10 -10.37
C ASN A 68 -7.47 -7.00 -11.43
N ARG A 69 -7.24 -5.76 -10.97
CA ARG A 69 -7.09 -4.58 -11.84
C ARG A 69 -5.80 -4.56 -12.68
N TYR A 70 -4.89 -5.52 -12.49
CA TYR A 70 -3.58 -5.57 -13.17
C TYR A 70 -3.26 -6.97 -13.75
N SER A 71 -4.26 -7.68 -14.26
CA SER A 71 -4.02 -8.57 -15.41
C SER A 71 -3.76 -7.75 -16.68
N ARG A 72 -3.00 -8.31 -17.62
CA ARG A 72 -2.70 -7.69 -18.93
C ARG A 72 -3.95 -7.54 -19.79
#